data_AF-A0A009PIX5-F1
#
_entry.id   AF-A0A009PIX5-F1
#
_cell.length_a   1.000
_cell.length_b   1.000
_cell.length_c   1.000
_cell.angle_alpha   90.00
_cell.angle_beta   90.00
_cell.angle_gamma   90.00
#
_symmetry.space_group_name_H-M   'P 1'
#
loop_
_entity.id
_entity.type
_entity.pdbx_description
1 polymer ?
#
loop_
_entity_poly.entity_id
_entity_poly.type
_entity_poly.pdbx_seq_one_letter_code
_entity_poly.pdbx_strand_id
1 'polypeptide(L)'
;MFSPSGELAQGVVLFGIYSEDNPAPAQSENIKLRKFSDGTVIQYDTASHVLKATLTDGGKVEINASGGITLNGNTTINGSLSTTQDITSKADVKAGNISLSSHKHNGVKGGGETSGAPVP
;
A
#
# COMPACT_ATOMS: atom_id res chain seq x y z
N MET A 1 -26.66 -7.91 -26.98
CA MET A 1 -27.62 -8.92 -26.50
C MET A 1 -27.37 -10.19 -27.28
N PHE A 2 -27.14 -11.30 -26.58
CA PHE A 2 -26.99 -12.62 -27.15
C PHE A 2 -28.29 -13.38 -26.90
N SER A 3 -28.91 -13.91 -27.95
CA SER A 3 -30.17 -14.65 -27.85
C SER A 3 -29.93 -16.02 -28.48
N PRO A 4 -29.61 -17.06 -27.69
CA PRO A 4 -29.40 -18.41 -28.21
C PRO A 4 -30.62 -18.83 -29.04
N SER A 5 -30.36 -19.32 -30.26
CA SER A 5 -31.41 -19.70 -31.22
C SER A 5 -32.40 -18.57 -31.61
N GLY A 6 -32.07 -17.30 -31.35
CA GLY A 6 -32.94 -16.16 -31.62
C GLY A 6 -34.07 -15.95 -30.60
N GLU A 7 -34.10 -16.72 -29.51
CA GLU A 7 -35.12 -16.58 -28.46
C GLU A 7 -34.78 -15.39 -27.54
N LEU A 8 -35.56 -14.31 -27.64
CA LEU A 8 -35.35 -13.10 -26.86
C LEU A 8 -35.70 -13.30 -25.38
N ALA A 9 -36.61 -14.23 -25.06
CA ALA A 9 -36.94 -14.58 -23.68
C ALA A 9 -35.74 -15.24 -22.94
N GLN A 10 -34.76 -15.73 -23.68
CA GLN A 10 -33.50 -16.27 -23.15
C GLN A 10 -32.30 -15.34 -23.42
N GLY A 11 -32.58 -14.06 -23.67
CA GLY A 11 -31.55 -13.07 -23.95
C GLY A 11 -30.59 -12.87 -22.79
N VAL A 12 -29.29 -12.83 -23.11
CA VAL A 12 -28.21 -12.45 -22.19
C VAL A 12 -27.59 -11.14 -22.65
N VAL A 13 -27.41 -10.19 -21.73
CA VAL A 13 -26.83 -8.88 -22.05
C VAL A 13 -25.35 -8.86 -21.71
N LEU A 14 -24.53 -8.40 -22.65
CA LEU A 14 -23.13 -8.05 -22.43
C LEU A 14 -23.03 -6.54 -22.22
N PHE A 15 -22.43 -6.15 -21.10
CA PHE A 15 -22.12 -4.75 -20.76
C PHE A 15 -20.64 -4.44 -21.02
N GLY A 16 -20.26 -3.17 -20.91
CA GLY A 16 -18.85 -2.75 -20.96
C GLY A 16 -18.38 -2.20 -22.31
N ILE A 17 -19.31 -1.76 -23.16
CA ILE A 17 -18.97 -0.99 -24.37
C ILE A 17 -18.96 0.49 -23.98
N TYR A 18 -17.86 1.20 -24.25
CA TYR A 18 -17.74 2.63 -23.98
C TYR A 18 -18.67 3.45 -24.88
N SER A 19 -19.11 4.60 -24.36
CA SER A 19 -19.96 5.57 -25.06
C SER A 19 -19.54 7.00 -24.72
N GLU A 20 -20.16 8.00 -25.34
CA GLU A 20 -19.92 9.41 -24.98
C GLU A 20 -20.25 9.70 -23.50
N ASP A 21 -21.34 9.11 -22.98
CA ASP A 21 -21.72 9.24 -21.57
C ASP A 21 -20.82 8.42 -20.62
N ASN A 22 -20.17 7.37 -21.13
CA ASN A 22 -19.29 6.48 -20.37
C ASN A 22 -18.01 6.21 -21.16
N PRO A 23 -17.11 7.21 -21.25
CA PRO A 23 -15.91 7.11 -22.08
C PRO A 23 -14.89 6.14 -21.47
N ALA A 24 -13.92 5.74 -22.30
CA ALA A 24 -12.80 4.92 -21.84
C ALA A 24 -12.06 5.60 -20.66
N PRO A 25 -11.76 4.86 -19.58
CA PRO A 25 -11.20 5.45 -18.36
C PRO A 25 -9.72 5.84 -18.49
N ALA A 26 -9.05 5.44 -19.57
CA ALA A 26 -7.73 5.90 -19.97
C ALA A 26 -7.59 5.90 -21.50
N GLN A 27 -6.72 6.78 -22.00
CA GLN A 27 -6.39 6.91 -23.42
C GLN A 27 -5.03 6.27 -23.78
N SER A 28 -4.25 5.84 -22.78
CA SER A 28 -2.95 5.19 -22.99
C SER A 28 -3.09 3.67 -22.97
N GLU A 29 -2.51 2.99 -23.97
CA GLU A 29 -2.50 1.53 -24.09
C GLU A 29 -1.69 0.83 -22.97
N ASN A 30 -0.72 1.55 -22.38
CA ASN A 30 0.15 1.07 -21.31
C ASN A 30 -0.57 0.97 -19.96
N ILE A 31 -1.71 1.65 -19.80
CA ILE A 31 -2.43 1.68 -18.53
C ILE A 31 -3.47 0.58 -18.49
N LYS A 32 -3.38 -0.30 -17.48
CA LYS A 32 -4.42 -1.25 -17.11
C LYS A 32 -5.04 -0.78 -15.79
N LEU A 33 -6.33 -0.45 -15.78
CA LEU A 33 -6.95 0.17 -14.60
C LEU A 33 -8.37 -0.31 -14.31
N ARG A 34 -8.77 -0.16 -13.05
CA ARG A 34 -10.15 -0.18 -12.58
C ARG A 34 -10.46 1.17 -11.92
N LYS A 35 -11.47 1.87 -12.43
CA LYS A 35 -12.01 3.12 -11.87
C LYS A 35 -13.37 2.82 -11.26
N PHE A 36 -13.56 3.23 -10.02
CA PHE A 36 -14.81 3.10 -9.29
C PHE A 36 -15.65 4.38 -9.44
N SER A 37 -16.96 4.28 -9.17
CA SER A 37 -17.90 5.39 -9.36
C SER A 37 -17.67 6.55 -8.39
N ASP A 38 -17.03 6.29 -7.26
CA ASP A 38 -16.60 7.31 -6.29
C ASP A 38 -15.36 8.09 -6.75
N GLY A 39 -14.67 7.65 -7.81
CA GLY A 39 -13.43 8.24 -8.32
C GLY A 39 -12.16 7.52 -7.87
N THR A 40 -12.25 6.49 -7.02
CA THR A 40 -11.11 5.63 -6.64
C THR A 40 -10.56 4.91 -7.88
N VAL A 41 -9.23 4.79 -7.98
CA VAL A 41 -8.55 4.14 -9.11
C VAL A 41 -7.48 3.18 -8.62
N ILE A 42 -7.48 1.96 -9.17
CA ILE A 42 -6.36 1.00 -9.08
C ILE A 42 -5.84 0.79 -10.48
N GLN A 43 -4.55 1.08 -10.72
CA GLN A 43 -3.96 1.04 -12.05
C GLN A 43 -2.53 0.48 -12.05
N TYR A 44 -2.16 -0.18 -13.13
CA TYR A 44 -0.80 -0.59 -13.46
C TYR A 44 -0.37 0.04 -14.77
N ASP A 45 0.80 0.67 -14.79
CA ASP A 45 1.44 1.23 -15.98
C ASP A 45 2.56 0.30 -16.44
N THR A 46 2.41 -0.28 -17.63
CA THR A 46 3.39 -1.22 -18.20
C THR A 46 4.66 -0.55 -18.70
N ALA A 47 4.66 0.77 -18.95
CA ALA A 47 5.85 1.49 -19.40
C ALA A 47 6.76 1.89 -18.24
N SER A 48 6.18 2.36 -17.13
CA SER A 48 6.93 2.75 -15.93
C SER A 48 7.07 1.62 -14.89
N HIS A 49 6.36 0.51 -15.08
CA HIS A 49 6.29 -0.62 -14.15
C HIS A 49 5.76 -0.26 -12.75
N VAL A 50 4.80 0.68 -12.69
CA VAL A 50 4.23 1.19 -11.43
C VAL A 50 2.80 0.71 -11.23
N LEU A 51 2.53 0.05 -10.10
CA LEU A 51 1.18 -0.19 -9.58
C LEU A 51 0.80 0.95 -8.62
N LYS A 52 -0.36 1.55 -8.83
CA LYS A 52 -0.88 2.66 -8.00
C LYS A 52 -2.35 2.43 -7.63
N ALA A 53 -2.64 2.57 -6.34
CA ALA A 53 -4.00 2.70 -5.82
C ALA A 53 -4.18 4.12 -5.27
N THR A 54 -5.14 4.88 -5.82
CA THR A 54 -5.48 6.24 -5.38
C THR A 54 -6.93 6.23 -4.96
N LEU A 55 -7.18 6.47 -3.67
CA LEU A 55 -8.52 6.54 -3.10
C LEU A 55 -8.93 8.01 -2.99
N THR A 56 -10.23 8.28 -3.04
CA THR A 56 -10.77 9.62 -2.75
C THR A 56 -10.60 9.98 -1.28
N ASP A 57 -10.81 11.26 -0.96
CA ASP A 57 -10.69 11.78 0.40
C ASP A 57 -11.48 10.95 1.42
N GLY A 58 -10.83 10.60 2.53
CA GLY A 58 -11.39 9.71 3.56
C GLY A 58 -11.33 8.22 3.23
N GLY A 59 -10.82 7.83 2.06
CA GLY A 59 -10.62 6.44 1.69
C GLY A 59 -9.64 5.71 2.60
N LYS A 60 -9.94 4.44 2.91
CA LYS A 60 -9.13 3.57 3.77
C LYS A 60 -8.71 2.31 3.02
N VAL A 61 -7.48 1.86 3.22
CA VAL A 61 -7.01 0.53 2.83
C VAL A 61 -6.94 -0.34 4.09
N GLU A 62 -7.56 -1.51 4.04
CA GLU A 62 -7.46 -2.53 5.10
C GLU A 62 -7.04 -3.87 4.49
N ILE A 63 -6.05 -4.52 5.09
CA ILE A 63 -5.51 -5.80 4.61
C ILE A 63 -5.61 -6.81 5.76
N ASN A 64 -6.58 -7.71 5.65
CA ASN A 64 -6.79 -8.80 6.60
C ASN A 64 -6.17 -10.10 6.04
N ALA A 65 -4.92 -10.39 6.44
CA ALA A 65 -4.17 -11.56 5.98
C ALA A 65 -3.63 -12.35 7.18
N SER A 66 -4.41 -13.32 7.67
CA SER A 66 -4.05 -14.13 8.86
C SER A 66 -2.76 -14.95 8.68
N GLY A 67 -2.39 -15.27 7.44
CA GLY A 67 -1.11 -15.92 7.12
C GLY A 67 0.10 -14.98 7.09
N GLY A 68 -0.11 -13.67 7.29
CA GLY A 68 0.93 -12.64 7.27
C GLY A 68 1.03 -11.89 5.94
N ILE A 69 1.84 -10.83 5.95
CA ILE A 69 2.15 -9.97 4.80
C ILE A 69 3.66 -9.88 4.67
N THR A 70 4.19 -10.07 3.46
CA THR A 70 5.61 -9.89 3.14
C THR A 70 5.79 -8.76 2.14
N LEU A 71 6.62 -7.78 2.47
CA LEU A 71 7.00 -6.66 1.60
C LEU A 71 8.47 -6.84 1.18
N ASN A 72 8.70 -7.17 -0.09
CA ASN A 72 10.05 -7.34 -0.63
C ASN A 72 10.50 -6.05 -1.33
N GLY A 73 11.16 -5.17 -0.60
CA GLY A 73 11.71 -3.92 -1.14
C GLY A 73 11.80 -2.81 -0.10
N ASN A 74 12.39 -1.68 -0.50
CA ASN A 74 12.40 -0.48 0.33
C ASN A 74 10.96 0.02 0.54
N THR A 75 10.62 0.34 1.79
CA THR A 75 9.27 0.76 2.17
C THR A 75 9.32 2.16 2.77
N THR A 76 8.43 3.04 2.31
CA THR A 76 8.25 4.40 2.84
C THR A 76 6.84 4.54 3.40
N ILE A 77 6.72 5.03 4.65
CA ILE A 77 5.44 5.29 5.31
C ILE A 77 5.39 6.79 5.62
N ASN A 78 4.49 7.51 4.94
CA ASN A 78 4.24 8.92 5.19
C ASN A 78 3.14 9.07 6.26
N GLY A 79 3.53 8.92 7.52
CA GLY A 79 2.63 8.96 8.67
C GLY A 79 3.22 8.23 9.87
N SER A 80 2.41 8.07 10.92
CA SER A 80 2.80 7.30 12.11
C SER A 80 2.73 5.80 11.83
N LEU A 81 3.73 5.05 12.32
CA LEU A 81 3.72 3.59 12.35
C LEU A 81 3.42 3.12 13.78
N SER A 82 2.43 2.25 13.94
CA SER A 82 2.11 1.58 15.20
C SER A 82 2.17 0.07 15.00
N THR A 83 2.93 -0.63 15.84
CA THR A 83 3.00 -2.09 15.88
C THR A 83 2.64 -2.58 17.28
N THR A 84 1.89 -3.68 17.37
CA THR A 84 1.51 -4.25 18.67
C THR A 84 2.54 -5.26 19.19
N GLN A 85 3.42 -5.75 18.30
CA GLN A 85 4.49 -6.68 18.60
C GLN A 85 5.85 -6.06 18.31
N ASP A 86 6.90 -6.84 18.52
CA ASP A 86 8.30 -6.45 18.35
C ASP A 86 8.63 -5.98 16.93
N ILE A 87 9.54 -5.00 16.88
CA ILE A 87 10.20 -4.57 15.64
C ILE A 87 11.65 -5.03 15.71
N THR A 88 12.03 -5.96 14.83
CA THR A 88 13.40 -6.45 14.71
C THR A 88 14.06 -5.93 13.45
N SER A 89 15.23 -5.33 13.59
CA SER A 89 16.06 -4.88 12.46
C SER A 89 17.45 -5.50 12.56
N LYS A 90 18.00 -5.93 11.41
CA LYS A 90 19.41 -6.36 11.31
C LYS A 90 20.38 -5.18 11.24
N ALA A 91 19.88 -4.01 10.86
CA ALA A 91 20.62 -2.76 10.79
C ALA A 91 20.18 -1.81 11.92
N ASP A 92 20.82 -0.64 12.00
CA ASP A 92 20.48 0.39 12.96
C ASP A 92 19.06 0.95 12.76
N VAL A 93 18.41 1.33 13.86
CA VAL A 93 17.13 2.06 13.85
C VAL A 93 17.43 3.50 14.24
N LYS A 94 17.05 4.44 13.38
CA LYS A 94 17.35 5.87 13.57
C LYS A 94 16.09 6.70 13.79
N ALA A 95 16.10 7.51 14.84
CA ALA A 95 15.13 8.59 15.06
C ALA A 95 15.83 9.92 14.77
N GLY A 96 15.66 10.43 13.54
CA GLY A 96 16.46 11.54 13.04
C GLY A 96 17.95 11.19 13.01
N ASN A 97 18.77 11.91 13.78
CA ASN A 97 20.21 11.69 13.86
C ASN A 97 20.62 10.73 15.00
N ILE A 98 19.66 10.22 15.79
CA ILE A 98 19.94 9.34 16.92
C ILE A 98 19.87 7.88 16.48
N SER A 99 20.95 7.13 16.71
CA SER A 99 21.06 5.70 16.46
C SER A 99 20.67 4.90 17.70
N LEU A 100 19.77 3.94 17.58
CA LEU A 100 19.44 3.04 18.69
C LEU A 100 20.67 2.23 19.12
N SER A 101 21.49 1.77 18.17
CA SER A 101 22.65 0.91 18.44
C SER A 101 23.87 1.64 19.00
N SER A 102 23.97 2.97 18.85
CA SER A 102 25.21 3.70 19.17
C SER A 102 25.02 5.06 19.86
N HIS A 103 23.80 5.40 20.27
CA HIS A 103 23.57 6.65 21.01
C HIS A 103 24.42 6.71 22.29
N LYS A 104 24.87 7.92 22.61
CA LYS A 104 25.66 8.21 23.82
C LYS A 104 24.82 9.05 24.77
N HIS A 105 25.06 8.87 26.06
CA HIS A 105 24.46 9.68 27.12
C HIS A 105 25.45 10.77 27.57
N ASN A 106 24.95 11.99 27.78
CA ASN A 106 25.71 13.08 28.38
C ASN A 106 25.38 13.19 29.90
N GLY A 107 26.20 13.95 30.64
CA GLY A 107 25.93 14.24 32.05
C GLY A 107 26.09 13.07 33.02
N VAL A 108 26.57 11.92 32.56
CA VAL A 108 26.88 10.77 33.42
C VAL A 108 28.24 10.96 34.10
N LYS A 109 28.37 10.56 35.37
CA LYS A 109 29.68 10.41 36.01
C LYS A 109 30.37 9.21 35.36
N GLY A 110 31.51 9.44 34.72
CA GLY A 110 32.30 8.37 34.10
C GLY A 110 32.69 7.31 35.13
N GLY A 111 32.57 6.04 34.75
CA GLY A 111 32.94 4.88 35.55
C GLY A 111 33.40 3.73 34.65
N GLY A 112 34.10 2.75 35.22
CA GLY A 112 34.58 1.57 34.51
C GLY A 112 33.64 0.37 34.55
N GLU A 113 32.50 0.49 35.24
CA GLU A 113 31.52 -0.58 35.41
C GLU A 113 30.53 -0.63 34.24
N THR A 114 30.07 -1.83 33.91
CA THR A 114 28.97 -2.03 32.96
C THR A 114 27.66 -1.75 33.68
N SER A 115 26.81 -0.91 33.08
CA SER A 115 25.47 -0.65 33.64
C SER A 115 24.63 -1.93 33.66
N GLY A 116 23.66 -1.99 34.57
CA GLY A 116 22.60 -2.99 34.49
C GLY A 116 21.78 -2.88 33.20
N ALA A 117 20.90 -3.85 32.99
CA ALA A 117 19.93 -3.79 31.89
C ALA A 117 19.09 -2.50 32.00
N PRO A 118 18.65 -1.91 30.86
CA PRO A 118 17.72 -0.80 30.89
C PRO A 118 16.50 -1.13 31.75
N VAL A 119 16.21 -0.26 32.71
CA VAL A 119 15.00 -0.32 33.53
C VAL A 119 13.94 0.63 32.93
N PRO A 120 12.65 0.26 32.94
CA PRO A 120 11.56 1.15 32.51
C PRO A 120 11.48 2.45 33.30
#